data_AF-A0A944BKP8-F1
#
_entry.id   AF-A0A944BKP8-F1
#
_cell.length_a   1.000
_cell.length_b   1.000
_cell.length_c   1.000
_cell.angle_alpha   90.00
_cell.angle_beta   90.00
_cell.angle_gamma   90.00
#
_symmetry.space_group_name_H-M   'P 1'
#
loop_
_entity.id
_entity.type
_entity.pdbx_description
1 polymer ?
#
loop_
_entity_poly.entity_id
_entity_poly.type
_entity_poly.pdbx_seq_one_letter_code
_entity_poly.pdbx_strand_id
1 'polypeptide(L)' 'NGCVNGGGQPFTLYPDKVVPLRTAGIYAHDAELKVRAPQDNPALANIYAKYLGEPNSETCHHLLHTHYVKR' A
#
# COMPACT_ATOMS: atom_id res chain seq x y z
N ASN A 1 4.93 -14.61 -2.53
CA ASN A 1 4.47 -14.28 -3.91
C ASN A 1 3.23 -13.39 -3.86
N GLY A 2 3.39 -12.12 -3.46
CA GLY A 2 2.30 -11.13 -3.44
C GLY A 2 2.03 -10.52 -4.83
N CYS A 3 1.48 -9.29 -4.87
CA CYS A 3 1.14 -8.57 -6.11
C CYS A 3 2.29 -8.48 -7.14
N VAL A 4 3.54 -8.55 -6.67
CA VAL A 4 4.78 -8.57 -7.48
C VAL A 4 4.83 -9.68 -8.56
N ASN A 5 4.02 -10.73 -8.41
CA ASN A 5 3.84 -11.80 -9.39
C ASN A 5 2.36 -12.11 -9.68
N GLY A 6 1.49 -11.09 -9.63
CA GLY A 6 0.09 -11.24 -10.03
C GLY A 6 -0.07 -11.60 -11.51
N GLY A 7 -1.22 -12.15 -11.89
CA GLY A 7 -1.45 -12.70 -13.25
C GLY A 7 -1.34 -11.70 -14.41
N GLY A 8 -1.37 -10.39 -14.13
CA GLY A 8 -1.15 -9.34 -15.15
C GLY A 8 0.31 -8.88 -15.28
N GLN A 9 1.24 -9.42 -14.49
CA GLN A 9 2.65 -9.06 -14.59
C GLN A 9 3.29 -9.64 -15.86
N PRO A 10 4.32 -9.01 -16.43
CA PRO A 10 5.02 -9.54 -17.59
C PRO A 10 5.50 -10.98 -17.37
N PHE A 11 5.19 -11.84 -18.35
CA PHE A 11 5.56 -13.24 -18.35
C PHE A 11 7.09 -13.42 -18.30
N THR A 12 7.55 -14.44 -17.59
CA THR A 12 8.96 -14.80 -17.52
C THR A 12 9.12 -16.31 -17.40
N LEU A 13 10.16 -16.84 -18.04
CA LEU A 13 10.54 -18.24 -17.95
C LEU A 13 11.28 -18.57 -16.63
N TYR A 14 11.71 -17.54 -15.88
CA TYR A 14 12.52 -17.69 -14.66
C TYR A 14 11.91 -16.92 -13.48
N PRO A 15 10.68 -17.27 -13.04
CA PRO A 15 10.00 -16.54 -11.97
C PRO A 15 10.74 -16.60 -10.64
N ASP A 16 11.43 -17.71 -10.37
CA ASP A 16 12.30 -17.93 -9.21
C ASP A 16 13.46 -16.94 -9.12
N LYS A 17 13.94 -16.43 -10.26
CA LYS A 17 15.02 -15.42 -10.33
C LYS A 17 14.48 -13.99 -10.44
N VAL A 18 13.42 -13.78 -11.20
CA VAL A 18 12.93 -12.44 -11.54
C VAL A 18 12.07 -11.83 -10.43
N VAL A 19 11.21 -12.62 -9.76
CA VAL A 19 10.32 -12.11 -8.72
C VAL A 19 11.08 -11.56 -7.50
N PRO A 20 12.17 -12.22 -7.01
CA PRO A 20 12.99 -11.65 -5.96
C PRO A 20 13.62 -10.31 -6.33
N LEU A 21 14.08 -10.14 -7.57
CA LEU A 21 14.67 -8.87 -8.04
C LEU A 21 13.64 -7.73 -8.07
N ARG A 22 12.41 -8.00 -8.52
CA ARG A 22 11.31 -7.02 -8.46
C ARG A 22 11.03 -6.58 -7.02
N THR A 23 11.04 -7.55 -6.10
CA THR A 23 10.81 -7.30 -4.67
C THR A 23 11.96 -6.48 -4.07
N ALA A 24 13.20 -6.83 -4.39
CA ALA A 24 14.39 -6.12 -3.94
C ALA A 24 14.41 -4.66 -4.42
N GLY A 25 14.00 -4.39 -5.67
CA GLY A 25 13.90 -3.03 -6.19
C GLY A 25 12.92 -2.16 -5.40
N ILE A 26 11.76 -2.70 -5.02
CA ILE A 26 10.78 -1.98 -4.20
C ILE A 26 11.36 -1.64 -2.82
N TYR A 27 12.02 -2.60 -2.16
CA TYR A 27 12.61 -2.37 -0.84
C TYR A 27 13.81 -1.42 -0.86
N ALA A 28 14.63 -1.48 -1.91
CA ALA A 28 15.73 -0.53 -2.10
C ALA A 28 15.18 0.90 -2.21
N HIS A 29 14.15 1.11 -3.03
CA HIS A 29 13.51 2.41 -3.16
C HIS A 29 12.87 2.88 -1.84
N ASP A 30 12.13 2.00 -1.14
CA ASP A 30 11.51 2.33 0.15
C ASP A 30 12.54 2.76 1.20
N ALA A 31 13.72 2.13 1.23
CA ALA A 31 14.79 2.47 2.18
C ALA A 31 15.38 3.87 1.95
N GLU A 32 15.29 4.40 0.73
CA GLU A 32 15.79 5.74 0.35
C GLU A 32 14.78 6.85 0.65
N LEU A 33 13.51 6.51 0.92
CA LEU A 33 12.48 7.50 1.20
C LEU A 33 12.72 8.19 2.54
N LYS A 34 12.62 9.51 2.54
CA LYS A 34 12.72 10.34 3.77
C LYS A 34 11.53 10.12 4.71
N VAL A 35 10.36 9.79 4.16
CA VAL A 35 9.14 9.48 4.88
C VAL A 35 8.73 8.08 4.49
N ARG A 36 8.74 7.16 5.47
CA ARG A 36 8.46 5.74 5.25
C ARG A 36 7.22 5.27 6.00
N ALA A 37 7.01 5.80 7.21
CA ALA A 37 5.85 5.45 8.01
C ALA A 37 4.65 6.35 7.61
N PRO A 38 3.44 5.79 7.42
CA PRO A 38 2.27 6.57 7.04
C PRO A 38 1.95 7.72 7.99
N GLN A 39 2.15 7.53 9.30
CA GLN A 39 1.91 8.56 10.32
C GLN A 39 2.85 9.77 10.21
N ASP A 40 4.01 9.62 9.58
CA ASP A 40 4.97 10.70 9.37
C ASP A 40 4.66 11.49 8.08
N ASN A 41 3.64 11.08 7.30
CA ASN A 41 3.29 11.72 6.04
C ASN A 41 2.46 12.99 6.26
N PRO A 42 3.01 14.19 5.97
CA PRO A 42 2.32 15.45 6.21
C PRO A 42 1.05 15.62 5.36
N ALA A 43 1.00 15.01 4.18
CA ALA A 43 -0.20 15.04 3.34
C ALA A 43 -1.33 14.22 3.98
N LEU A 44 -1.00 13.05 4.55
CA LEU A 44 -1.98 12.23 5.26
C LEU A 44 -2.51 12.97 6.48
N ALA A 45 -1.62 13.54 7.31
CA ALA A 45 -2.01 14.34 8.46
C ALA A 45 -2.94 15.51 8.08
N ASN A 46 -2.68 16.17 6.94
CA ASN A 46 -3.53 17.25 6.45
C ASN A 46 -4.95 16.79 6.09
N ILE A 47 -5.07 15.63 5.45
CA ILE A 47 -6.37 15.06 5.05
C ILE A 47 -7.19 14.71 6.29
N TYR A 48 -6.57 14.10 7.30
CA TYR A 48 -7.25 13.83 8.57
C TYR A 48 -7.67 15.12 9.28
N ALA A 49 -6.77 16.08 9.44
CA ALA A 49 -7.08 17.33 10.13
C ALA A 49 -8.20 18.16 9.47
N LYS A 50 -8.31 18.14 8.13
CA LYS A 50 -9.28 18.98 7.41
C LYS A 50 -10.59 18.28 7.06
N TYR A 51 -10.57 16.96 6.90
CA TYR A 51 -11.70 16.24 6.30
C TYR A 51 -12.12 15.00 7.09
N LEU A 52 -11.19 14.12 7.45
CA LEU A 52 -11.54 12.80 7.99
C LEU A 52 -11.69 12.77 9.52
N GLY A 53 -11.13 13.76 10.23
CA GLY A 53 -11.07 13.79 11.68
C GLY A 53 -10.10 12.76 12.22
N GLU A 54 -10.57 11.85 13.08
CA GLU A 54 -9.77 10.78 13.68
C GLU A 54 -9.91 9.45 12.93
N PRO A 55 -8.90 8.55 12.98
CA PRO A 55 -9.05 7.18 12.52
C PRO A 55 -10.25 6.49 13.18
N ASN A 56 -11.01 5.70 12.41
CA ASN A 56 -12.26 5.07 12.84
C ASN A 56 -13.39 6.04 13.25
N SER A 57 -13.32 7.32 12.86
CA SER A 57 -14.48 8.21 12.92
C SER A 57 -15.62 7.71 12.04
N GLU A 58 -16.83 8.19 12.29
CA GLU A 58 -18.00 7.92 11.42
C GLU A 58 -17.69 8.29 9.96
N THR A 59 -17.10 9.46 9.72
CA THR A 59 -16.64 9.89 8.38
C THR A 59 -15.67 8.91 7.75
N CYS A 60 -14.67 8.41 8.50
CA CYS A 60 -13.74 7.38 8.01
C CYS A 60 -14.46 6.07 7.68
N HIS A 61 -15.39 5.63 8.54
CA HIS A 61 -16.15 4.41 8.31
C HIS A 61 -17.00 4.50 7.04
N HIS A 62 -17.61 5.64 6.78
CA HIS A 62 -18.41 5.84 5.55
C HIS A 62 -17.56 5.93 4.28
N LEU A 63 -16.38 6.53 4.35
CA LEU A 63 -15.57 6.80 3.15
C LEU A 63 -14.52 5.73 2.85
N LEU A 64 -13.91 5.13 3.88
CA LEU A 64 -12.70 4.32 3.75
C LEU A 64 -12.91 2.85 4.17
N HIS A 65 -14.02 2.52 4.83
CA HIS A 65 -14.30 1.17 5.28
C HIS A 65 -15.32 0.49 4.37
N THR A 66 -15.30 -0.84 4.36
CA THR A 66 -16.23 -1.67 3.59
C THR A 66 -16.59 -2.93 4.36
N HIS A 67 -17.61 -3.64 3.89
CA HIS A 67 -18.10 -4.86 4.48
C HIS A 67 -18.05 -5.99 3.47
N TYR A 68 -17.67 -7.18 3.92
CA TYR A 68 -17.66 -8.38 3.11
C TYR A 68 -18.82 -9.28 3.54
N VAL A 69 -19.52 -9.85 2.57
CA VAL A 69 -20.57 -10.85 2.83
C VAL A 69 -19.99 -12.24 2.63
N LYS A 70 -20.31 -13.16 3.53
CA LYS A 70 -19.94 -14.56 3.38
C LYS A 70 -20.67 -15.13 2.15
N ARG A 71 -19.92 -15.77 1.26
CA ARG A 71 -20.44 -16.48 0.09
C ARG A 71 -20.23 -17.97 0.26
#